data_AF-A0A1G7H1Q1-F1
#
_entry.id   AF-A0A1G7H1Q1-F1
#
_cell.length_a   1.000
_cell.length_b   1.000
_cell.length_c   1.000
_cell.angle_alpha   90.00
_cell.angle_beta   90.00
_cell.angle_gamma   90.00
#
_symmetry.space_group_name_H-M   'P 1'
#
loop_
_entity.id
_entity.type
_entity.pdbx_description
1 polymer ?
#
loop_
_entity_poly.entity_id
_entity_poly.type
_entity_poly.pdbx_seq_one_letter_code
_entity_poly.pdbx_strand_id
1 'polypeptide(L)'
;MKRLTLTLAALFCTALLFAQSATTSHTSTERTSISVSNSDNDYSLIAVFNSTKAEKIKMLLIQALGKPTNEADGLAIWNSKSTYTVSLKPEKVIIDLNKDKSTGALIKTFERLGDEIKKTLDPPKTPTPPSAN
;
A
#
# COMPACT_ATOMS: atom_id res chain seq x y z
N MET A 1 37.50 -56.39 -45.84
CA MET A 1 38.44 -56.27 -44.70
C MET A 1 37.61 -56.06 -43.44
N LYS A 2 37.84 -56.90 -42.42
CA LYS A 2 37.09 -56.97 -41.15
C LYS A 2 37.60 -55.94 -40.13
N ARG A 3 36.70 -55.29 -39.38
CA ARG A 3 36.71 -54.94 -37.91
C ARG A 3 35.24 -54.54 -37.60
N LEU A 4 34.39 -55.16 -36.78
CA LEU A 4 34.40 -55.82 -35.46
C LEU A 4 34.73 -54.91 -34.26
N THR A 5 33.68 -54.37 -33.64
CA THR A 5 33.47 -54.06 -32.20
C THR A 5 31.96 -53.72 -32.07
N LEU A 6 31.05 -54.64 -31.74
CA LEU A 6 30.72 -55.33 -30.48
C LEU A 6 30.36 -54.41 -29.28
N THR A 7 29.04 -54.33 -29.05
CA THR A 7 28.28 -54.18 -27.77
C THR A 7 28.58 -53.02 -26.81
N LEU A 8 27.54 -52.26 -26.42
CA LEU A 8 26.81 -52.55 -25.17
C LEU A 8 25.47 -51.80 -25.11
N ALA A 9 24.42 -52.53 -24.72
CA ALA A 9 23.08 -52.02 -24.47
C ALA A 9 22.96 -51.47 -23.03
N ALA A 10 22.31 -50.32 -22.88
CA ALA A 10 21.69 -49.84 -21.65
C ALA A 10 20.39 -49.14 -22.09
N LEU A 11 19.26 -49.85 -22.15
CA LEU A 11 18.34 -50.17 -21.05
C LEU A 11 17.72 -48.92 -20.42
N PHE A 12 16.59 -48.52 -21.01
CA PHE A 12 15.36 -48.05 -20.38
C PHE A 12 15.47 -47.23 -19.08
N CYS A 13 15.13 -45.95 -19.15
CA CYS A 13 14.36 -45.30 -18.08
C CYS A 13 13.58 -44.10 -18.63
N THR A 14 12.34 -44.36 -19.06
CA THR A 14 11.31 -43.32 -19.17
C THR A 14 10.92 -42.86 -17.77
N ALA A 15 11.16 -41.60 -17.45
CA ALA A 15 10.42 -40.89 -16.41
C ALA A 15 10.04 -39.50 -16.93
N LEU A 16 8.73 -39.34 -17.10
CA LEU A 16 8.05 -38.09 -17.39
C LEU A 16 8.30 -37.06 -16.28
N LEU A 17 8.31 -35.79 -16.71
CA LEU A 17 7.77 -34.62 -16.02
C LEU A 17 8.23 -34.37 -14.58
N PHE A 18 9.00 -33.31 -14.37
CA PHE A 18 8.56 -32.17 -13.54
C PHE A 18 9.46 -31.00 -13.94
N ALA A 19 9.00 -30.21 -14.93
CA ALA A 19 9.44 -28.83 -15.04
C ALA A 19 9.02 -28.16 -13.73
N GLN A 20 9.94 -28.05 -12.78
CA GLN A 20 9.77 -27.19 -11.63
C GLN A 20 9.82 -25.77 -12.16
N SER A 21 8.68 -25.27 -12.61
CA SER A 21 8.42 -23.84 -12.64
C SER A 21 8.66 -23.37 -11.22
N ALA A 22 9.84 -22.82 -10.97
CA ALA A 22 10.08 -22.03 -9.79
C ALA A 22 9.05 -20.91 -9.84
N THR A 23 7.92 -21.11 -9.18
CA THR A 23 7.04 -20.01 -8.81
C THR A 23 7.90 -19.17 -7.89
N THR A 24 8.55 -18.15 -8.46
CA THR A 24 9.07 -17.04 -7.70
C THR A 24 7.86 -16.51 -6.93
N SER A 25 7.72 -16.94 -5.68
CA SER A 25 6.84 -16.28 -4.73
C SER A 25 7.40 -14.87 -4.64
N HIS A 26 6.89 -13.98 -5.48
CA HIS A 26 6.95 -12.56 -5.20
C HIS A 26 6.14 -12.40 -3.92
N THR A 27 6.79 -12.55 -2.78
CA THR A 27 6.40 -11.85 -1.57
C THR A 27 6.46 -10.38 -1.96
N SER A 28 5.35 -9.88 -2.51
CA SER A 28 5.08 -8.46 -2.63
C SER A 28 5.03 -7.99 -1.19
N THR A 29 6.19 -7.62 -0.65
CA THR A 29 6.27 -6.91 0.62
C THR A 29 5.46 -5.65 0.39
N GLU A 30 4.21 -5.64 0.83
CA GLU A 30 3.35 -4.47 0.72
C GLU A 30 4.08 -3.32 1.42
N ARG A 31 4.62 -2.39 0.63
CA ARG A 31 5.35 -1.23 1.14
C ARG A 31 4.33 -0.22 1.64
N THR A 32 3.78 -0.51 2.80
CA THR A 32 2.93 0.42 3.54
C THR A 32 3.79 1.13 4.57
N SER A 33 3.81 2.46 4.50
CA SER A 33 4.44 3.28 5.54
C SER A 33 3.53 4.46 5.85
N ILE A 34 3.36 4.74 7.13
CA ILE A 34 2.59 5.90 7.59
C ILE A 34 3.42 6.68 8.59
N SER A 35 3.46 8.00 8.41
CA SER A 35 4.10 8.95 9.31
C SER A 35 3.07 10.02 9.67
N VAL A 36 2.86 10.23 10.96
CA VAL A 36 1.97 11.26 11.49
C VAL A 36 2.79 12.16 12.40
N SER A 37 2.72 13.47 12.14
CA SER A 37 3.30 14.51 12.98
C SER A 37 2.16 15.39 13.48
N ASN A 38 2.04 15.53 14.79
CA ASN A 38 1.00 16.32 15.43
C ASN A 38 1.66 17.24 16.46
N SER A 39 1.80 18.52 16.13
CA SER A 39 2.35 19.56 17.02
C SER A 39 1.24 20.51 17.46
N ASP A 40 1.56 21.53 18.25
CA ASP A 40 0.59 22.55 18.66
C ASP A 40 0.06 23.34 17.45
N ASN A 41 0.91 23.58 16.46
CA ASN A 41 0.62 24.48 15.34
C ASN A 41 0.26 23.75 14.05
N ASP A 42 0.66 22.49 13.90
CA ASP A 42 0.54 21.76 12.64
C ASP A 42 0.11 20.31 12.86
N TYR A 43 -0.59 19.79 11.86
CA TYR A 43 -0.83 18.36 11.69
C TYR A 43 -0.39 17.96 10.29
N SER A 44 0.46 16.94 10.20
CA SER A 44 0.92 16.38 8.92
C SER A 44 0.80 14.87 8.93
N LEU A 45 0.29 14.30 7.84
CA LEU A 45 0.23 12.86 7.62
C LEU A 45 0.77 12.56 6.23
N ILE A 46 1.74 11.65 6.18
CA ILE A 46 2.26 11.09 4.94
C ILE A 46 2.05 9.59 5.02
N ALA A 47 1.29 9.04 4.07
CA ALA A 47 1.20 7.60 3.92
C ALA A 47 1.55 7.17 2.50
N VAL A 48 2.32 6.11 2.40
CA VAL A 48 2.69 5.42 1.16
C VAL A 48 2.07 4.03 1.22
N PHE A 49 1.46 3.60 0.11
CA PHE A 49 0.66 2.39 0.06
C PHE A 49 0.59 1.84 -1.36
N ASN A 50 0.12 0.60 -1.49
CA ASN A 50 -0.16 0.00 -2.79
C ASN A 50 -1.37 0.67 -3.46
N SER A 51 -1.32 0.88 -4.78
CA SER A 51 -2.36 1.56 -5.55
C SER A 51 -3.78 1.02 -5.42
N THR A 52 -3.94 -0.26 -5.07
CA THR A 52 -5.23 -0.87 -4.74
C THR A 52 -5.96 -0.22 -3.54
N LYS A 53 -5.23 0.51 -2.68
CA LYS A 53 -5.79 1.24 -1.53
C LYS A 53 -6.21 2.67 -1.87
N ALA A 54 -5.79 3.20 -3.02
CA ALA A 54 -6.00 4.60 -3.40
C ALA A 54 -7.47 4.98 -3.46
N GLU A 55 -8.32 4.13 -4.06
CA GLU A 55 -9.75 4.42 -4.18
C GLU A 55 -10.44 4.49 -2.82
N LYS A 56 -10.11 3.59 -1.89
CA LYS A 56 -10.66 3.62 -0.53
C LYS A 56 -10.26 4.89 0.20
N ILE A 57 -8.99 5.29 0.08
CA ILE A 57 -8.50 6.54 0.66
C ILE A 57 -9.17 7.75 0.02
N LYS A 58 -9.36 7.74 -1.31
CA LYS A 58 -10.09 8.78 -2.03
C LYS A 58 -11.51 8.94 -1.51
N MET A 59 -12.21 7.83 -1.27
CA MET A 59 -13.57 7.86 -0.71
C MET A 59 -13.61 8.49 0.68
N LEU A 60 -12.66 8.14 1.57
CA LEU A 60 -12.54 8.75 2.90
C LEU A 60 -12.32 10.27 2.80
N LEU A 61 -11.44 10.70 1.90
CA LEU A 61 -11.19 12.12 1.65
C LEU A 61 -12.43 12.84 1.11
N ILE A 62 -13.16 12.22 0.18
CA ILE A 62 -14.40 12.79 -0.37
C ILE A 62 -15.48 12.91 0.71
N GLN A 63 -15.60 11.91 1.57
CA GLN A 63 -16.56 11.92 2.67
C GLN A 63 -16.24 13.00 3.71
N ALA A 64 -14.95 13.21 4.00
CA ALA A 64 -14.52 14.17 5.02
C ALA A 64 -14.45 15.61 4.52
N LEU A 65 -14.00 15.83 3.27
CA LEU A 65 -13.63 17.14 2.74
C LEU A 65 -14.49 17.57 1.53
N GLY A 66 -15.30 16.67 0.98
CA GLY A 66 -16.05 16.90 -0.25
C GLY A 66 -15.22 16.63 -1.51
N LYS A 67 -15.64 17.18 -2.65
CA LYS A 67 -14.94 16.96 -3.93
C LYS A 67 -13.56 17.65 -3.92
N PRO A 68 -12.56 17.08 -4.61
CA PRO A 68 -11.26 17.71 -4.74
C PRO A 68 -11.39 19.07 -5.45
N THR A 69 -10.57 20.04 -5.06
CA THR A 69 -10.48 21.34 -5.74
C THR A 69 -9.89 21.19 -7.15
N ASN A 70 -8.99 20.22 -7.33
CA ASN A 70 -8.39 19.89 -8.62
C ASN A 70 -8.19 18.37 -8.72
N GLU A 71 -8.51 17.80 -9.87
CA GLU A 71 -8.27 16.39 -10.18
C GLU A 71 -7.76 16.27 -11.62
N ALA A 72 -6.54 15.77 -11.79
CA ALA A 72 -5.90 15.55 -13.08
C ALA A 72 -4.83 14.45 -12.98
N ASP A 73 -4.68 13.62 -14.02
CA ASP A 73 -3.58 12.66 -14.18
C ASP A 73 -3.32 11.77 -12.94
N GLY A 74 -4.38 11.28 -12.29
CA GLY A 74 -4.27 10.43 -11.10
C GLY A 74 -3.86 11.17 -9.82
N LEU A 75 -3.80 12.51 -9.86
CA LEU A 75 -3.60 13.39 -8.70
C LEU A 75 -4.93 14.07 -8.35
N ALA A 76 -5.37 13.89 -7.10
CA ALA A 76 -6.48 14.64 -6.53
C ALA A 76 -5.96 15.57 -5.43
N ILE A 77 -6.37 16.84 -5.46
CA ILE A 77 -5.94 17.87 -4.52
C ILE A 77 -7.16 18.49 -3.84
N TRP A 78 -7.12 18.55 -2.51
CA TRP A 78 -8.01 19.39 -1.71
C TRP A 78 -7.16 20.48 -1.09
N ASN A 79 -7.57 21.73 -1.24
CA ASN A 79 -6.89 22.84 -0.61
C ASN A 79 -7.88 23.89 -0.11
N SER A 80 -7.58 24.43 1.06
CA SER A 80 -8.26 25.60 1.59
C SER A 80 -7.21 26.66 1.91
N LYS A 81 -7.50 27.92 1.54
CA LYS A 81 -6.58 29.06 1.58
C LYS A 81 -5.77 29.10 2.89
N SER A 82 -4.50 28.71 2.82
CA SER A 82 -3.54 28.69 3.94
C SER A 82 -3.93 27.83 5.15
N THR A 83 -5.02 27.05 5.07
CA THR A 83 -5.51 26.22 6.18
C THR A 83 -5.00 24.79 6.04
N TYR A 84 -5.19 24.18 4.87
CA TYR A 84 -4.76 22.80 4.63
C TYR A 84 -4.49 22.54 3.16
N THR A 85 -3.67 21.53 2.91
CA THR A 85 -3.47 20.91 1.61
C THR A 85 -3.50 19.39 1.77
N VAL A 86 -4.29 18.73 0.93
CA VAL A 86 -4.28 17.28 0.79
C VAL A 86 -3.95 16.95 -0.65
N SER A 87 -3.00 16.06 -0.85
CA SER A 87 -2.70 15.49 -2.17
C SER A 87 -2.79 13.97 -2.11
N LEU A 88 -3.55 13.41 -3.03
CA LEU A 88 -3.68 11.97 -3.23
C LEU A 88 -3.14 11.61 -4.60
N LYS A 89 -2.15 10.74 -4.62
CA LYS A 89 -1.61 10.04 -5.78
C LYS A 89 -1.94 8.56 -5.67
N PRO A 90 -1.75 7.75 -6.73
CA PRO A 90 -2.07 6.33 -6.69
C PRO A 90 -1.39 5.59 -5.53
N GLU A 91 -0.17 5.95 -5.14
CA GLU A 91 0.58 5.21 -4.11
C GLU A 91 0.89 6.04 -2.87
N LYS A 92 0.34 7.25 -2.77
CA LYS A 92 0.71 8.19 -1.72
C LYS A 92 -0.40 9.16 -1.38
N VAL A 93 -0.61 9.40 -0.09
CA VAL A 93 -1.39 10.54 0.41
C VAL A 93 -0.50 11.42 1.27
N ILE A 94 -0.65 12.72 1.10
CA ILE A 94 -0.02 13.75 1.94
C ILE A 94 -1.13 14.67 2.41
N ILE A 95 -1.19 14.91 3.71
CA ILE A 95 -2.09 15.84 4.37
C ILE A 95 -1.23 16.79 5.18
N ASP A 96 -1.42 18.09 4.96
CA ASP A 96 -0.83 19.13 5.77
C ASP A 96 -1.93 20.09 6.22
N LEU A 97 -2.01 20.34 7.52
CA LEU A 97 -3.00 21.20 8.17
C LEU A 97 -2.27 22.18 9.08
N ASN A 98 -2.49 23.46 8.86
CA ASN A 98 -2.08 24.52 9.77
C ASN A 98 -3.18 24.73 10.82
N LYS A 99 -2.90 24.37 12.08
CA LYS A 99 -3.85 24.46 13.19
C LYS A 99 -4.14 25.90 13.60
N ASP A 100 -3.15 26.79 13.50
CA ASP A 100 -3.31 28.22 13.82
C ASP A 100 -4.33 28.92 12.90
N LYS A 101 -4.52 28.38 11.69
CA LYS A 101 -5.50 28.86 10.70
C LYS A 101 -6.74 27.96 10.58
N SER A 102 -6.88 26.98 11.47
CA SER A 102 -7.96 26.00 11.46
C SER A 102 -8.91 26.17 12.63
N THR A 103 -10.14 25.69 12.46
CA THR A 103 -11.08 25.55 13.58
C THR A 103 -10.81 24.24 14.32
N GLY A 104 -11.13 24.18 15.61
CA GLY A 104 -11.02 22.94 16.39
C GLY A 104 -11.85 21.78 15.81
N ALA A 105 -12.96 22.08 15.13
CA ALA A 105 -13.75 21.07 14.42
C ALA A 105 -12.98 20.50 13.23
N LEU A 106 -12.32 21.34 12.44
CA LEU A 106 -11.51 20.92 11.29
C LEU A 106 -10.30 20.10 11.73
N ILE A 107 -9.64 20.50 12.82
CA ILE A 107 -8.52 19.73 13.41
C ILE A 107 -8.99 18.31 13.76
N LYS A 108 -10.12 18.17 14.47
CA LYS A 108 -10.69 16.86 14.81
C LYS A 108 -11.08 16.04 13.58
N THR A 109 -11.54 16.68 12.50
CA THR A 109 -11.81 15.99 11.24
C THR A 109 -10.55 15.38 10.66
N PHE A 110 -9.44 16.11 10.64
CA PHE A 110 -8.17 15.60 10.11
C PHE A 110 -7.52 14.53 11.00
N GLU A 111 -7.65 14.64 12.31
CA GLU A 111 -7.21 13.58 13.25
C GLU A 111 -8.00 12.28 13.01
N ARG A 112 -9.33 12.37 12.92
CA ARG A 112 -10.18 11.21 12.60
C ARG A 112 -9.85 10.60 11.24
N LEU A 113 -9.68 11.45 10.23
CA LEU A 113 -9.31 11.03 8.88
C LEU A 113 -7.96 10.29 8.89
N GLY A 114 -6.99 10.76 9.67
CA GLY A 114 -5.71 10.07 9.85
C GLY A 114 -5.85 8.68 10.45
N ASP A 115 -6.69 8.53 11.48
CA ASP A 115 -6.99 7.23 12.07
C ASP A 115 -7.68 6.27 11.10
N GLU A 116 -8.59 6.78 10.27
CA GLU A 116 -9.29 5.98 9.26
C GLU A 116 -8.35 5.55 8.12
N ILE A 117 -7.46 6.44 7.67
CA ILE A 117 -6.40 6.10 6.71
C ILE A 117 -5.48 5.04 7.30
N LYS A 118 -5.04 5.19 8.55
CA LYS A 118 -4.22 4.20 9.24
C LYS A 118 -4.89 2.83 9.28
N LYS A 119 -6.16 2.75 9.69
CA LYS A 119 -6.94 1.50 9.71
C LYS A 119 -7.12 0.88 8.33
N THR A 120 -7.23 1.70 7.28
CA THR A 120 -7.37 1.22 5.89
C THR A 120 -6.07 0.59 5.36
N LEU A 121 -4.95 1.10 5.86
CA LEU A 121 -3.60 0.69 5.49
C LEU A 121 -3.05 -0.44 6.35
N ASP A 122 -3.50 -0.58 7.59
CA ASP A 122 -3.09 -1.68 8.46
C ASP A 122 -3.49 -3.04 7.82
N PRO A 123 -2.56 -4.01 7.75
CA PRO A 123 -2.90 -5.36 7.32
C PRO A 123 -3.88 -6.00 8.31
N PRO A 124 -4.77 -6.91 7.87
CA PRO A 124 -5.63 -7.64 8.78
C PRO A 124 -4.77 -8.34 9.84
N LYS A 125 -5.05 -8.07 11.13
CA LYS A 125 -4.37 -8.75 12.24
C LYS A 125 -4.58 -10.25 12.07
N THR A 126 -3.52 -10.97 11.74
CA THR A 126 -3.52 -12.43 11.83
C THR A 126 -3.70 -12.79 13.30
N PRO A 127 -4.66 -13.66 13.67
CA PRO A 127 -4.77 -14.12 15.04
C PRO A 127 -3.44 -14.76 15.44
N THR A 128 -2.84 -14.29 16.53
CA THR A 128 -1.63 -14.87 17.10
C THR A 128 -1.87 -16.35 17.34
N PRO A 129 -1.02 -17.26 16.81
CA PRO A 129 -1.10 -18.67 17.15
C PRO A 129 -1.06 -18.82 18.67
N PRO A 130 -1.88 -19.71 19.28
CA PRO A 130 -1.83 -19.95 20.71
C PRO A 130 -0.40 -20.26 21.13
N SER A 131 0.13 -19.49 22.07
CA SER A 131 1.40 -19.80 22.72
C SER A 131 1.25 -21.15 23.41
N ALA A 132 1.88 -22.19 22.86
CA ALA A 132 1.99 -23.47 23.53
C ALA A 132 2.90 -23.27 24.75
N ASN A 133 2.28 -23.17 25.93
CA ASN A 133 2.93 -23.41 27.21
C ASN A 133 2.90 -24.90 27.52
#